data_AF-W1NU11-F1
#
_entry.id   AF-W1NU11-F1
#
_cell.length_a   1.000
_cell.length_b   1.000
_cell.length_c   1.000
_cell.angle_alpha   90.00
_cell.angle_beta   90.00
_cell.angle_gamma   90.00
#
_symmetry.space_group_name_H-M   'P 1'
#
loop_
_entity.id
_entity.type
_entity.pdbx_description
1 polymer ?
#
loop_
_entity_poly.entity_id
_entity_poly.type
_entity_poly.pdbx_seq_one_letter_code
_entity_poly.pdbx_strand_id
1 'polypeptide(L)'
;MKQFWDLLIYEGMDYPGNVTLPAALHDTKRIDYYRSYLINLKKAIDDRVNVVGYFAWSLFDNFEWRSGYTSRFGLVYVDYQTLKRYPKMSASWFRNLLQSKSN
;
A
#
# COMPACT_ATOMS: atom_id res chain seq x y z
N MET A 1 -27.08 -22.52 6.87
CA MET A 1 -25.67 -22.36 6.46
C MET A 1 -25.48 -20.93 5.98
N LYS A 2 -24.59 -20.14 6.61
CA LYS A 2 -24.15 -18.85 6.05
C LYS A 2 -22.83 -19.11 5.33
N GLN A 3 -22.84 -19.04 4.01
CA GLN A 3 -21.65 -19.15 3.19
C GLN A 3 -20.96 -17.78 3.24
N PHE A 4 -20.01 -17.62 4.17
CA PHE A 4 -19.18 -16.43 4.23
C PHE A 4 -18.06 -16.63 3.20
N TRP A 5 -18.09 -15.83 2.13
CA TRP A 5 -17.01 -15.78 1.16
C TRP A 5 -15.72 -15.32 1.84
N ASP A 6 -14.61 -16.03 1.61
CA ASP A 6 -13.28 -15.58 2.00
C ASP A 6 -12.95 -14.29 1.24
N LEU A 7 -12.69 -13.20 1.97
CA LEU A 7 -12.37 -11.91 1.35
C LEU A 7 -10.86 -11.68 1.27
N LEU A 8 -10.39 -11.42 0.06
CA LEU A 8 -9.08 -10.84 -0.22
C LEU A 8 -9.23 -9.37 -0.57
N ILE A 9 -8.53 -8.51 0.15
CA ILE A 9 -8.59 -7.06 -0.07
C ILE A 9 -7.41 -6.58 -0.91
N TYR A 10 -7.71 -5.77 -1.91
CA TYR A 10 -6.74 -5.06 -2.74
C TYR A 10 -7.08 -3.57 -2.74
N GLU A 11 -6.15 -2.75 -2.27
CA GLU A 11 -6.40 -1.31 -2.12
C GLU A 11 -5.08 -0.51 -2.25
N GLY A 12 -5.14 0.73 -2.72
CA GLY A 12 -3.95 1.59 -2.82
C GLY A 12 -4.26 3.08 -2.87
N MET A 13 -3.22 3.89 -2.63
CA MET A 13 -3.25 5.35 -2.75
C MET A 13 -2.16 5.83 -3.70
N ASP A 14 -2.55 6.68 -4.64
CA ASP A 14 -1.61 7.31 -5.56
C ASP A 14 -0.87 8.49 -4.94
N TYR A 15 0.28 8.77 -5.54
CA TYR A 15 0.99 10.03 -5.41
C TYR A 15 1.28 10.60 -6.81
N PRO A 16 1.37 11.93 -6.97
CA PRO A 16 1.80 12.54 -8.22
C PRO A 16 3.19 12.05 -8.65
N GLY A 17 3.33 11.71 -9.93
CA GLY A 17 4.56 11.14 -10.49
C GLY A 17 5.68 12.14 -10.77
N ASN A 18 5.39 13.44 -10.70
CA ASN A 18 6.28 14.55 -11.03
C ASN A 18 6.98 15.18 -9.81
N VAL A 19 7.05 14.47 -8.69
CA VAL A 19 7.75 14.91 -7.47
C VAL A 19 9.24 14.53 -7.51
N THR A 20 10.07 15.23 -6.74
CA THR A 20 11.48 14.88 -6.57
C THR A 20 11.64 13.55 -5.84
N LEU A 21 12.76 12.85 -6.04
CA LEU A 21 13.01 11.57 -5.34
C LEU A 21 12.90 11.71 -3.81
N PRO A 22 13.52 12.70 -3.14
CA PRO A 22 13.35 12.86 -1.68
C PRO A 22 11.88 13.02 -1.26
N ALA A 23 11.08 13.78 -2.00
CA ALA A 23 9.66 13.95 -1.74
C ALA A 23 8.86 12.65 -2.00
N ALA A 24 9.22 11.88 -3.03
CA ALA A 24 8.62 10.59 -3.33
C ALA A 24 8.88 9.54 -2.23
N LEU A 25 10.08 9.57 -1.62
CA LEU A 25 10.46 8.65 -0.54
C LEU A 25 9.81 9.03 0.79
N HIS A 26 9.54 10.31 1.03
CA HIS A 26 8.87 10.82 2.23
C HIS A 26 7.33 10.79 2.09
N ASP A 27 6.77 9.61 1.81
CA ASP A 27 5.35 9.41 1.48
C ASP A 27 4.45 9.18 2.70
N THR A 28 4.50 10.09 3.68
CA THR A 28 3.78 9.95 4.96
C THR A 28 2.26 9.88 4.82
N LYS A 29 1.65 10.54 3.83
CA LYS A 29 0.20 10.41 3.59
C LYS A 29 -0.20 9.00 3.19
N ARG A 30 0.66 8.28 2.46
CA ARG A 30 0.44 6.86 2.12
C ARG A 30 0.46 6.00 3.39
N ILE A 31 1.35 6.29 4.33
CA ILE A 31 1.38 5.62 5.64
C ILE A 31 0.07 5.86 6.40
N ASP A 32 -0.39 7.10 6.49
CA ASP A 32 -1.60 7.43 7.23
C ASP A 32 -2.85 6.81 6.60
N TYR A 33 -2.89 6.77 5.27
CA TYR A 33 -3.91 6.08 4.50
C TYR A 33 -3.97 4.58 4.82
N TYR A 34 -2.86 3.85 4.68
CA TYR A 34 -2.83 2.42 4.99
C TYR A 34 -3.10 2.13 6.47
N ARG A 35 -2.59 2.97 7.38
CA ARG A 35 -2.88 2.84 8.81
C ARG A 35 -4.39 2.95 9.06
N SER A 36 -5.03 3.98 8.52
CA SER A 36 -6.48 4.19 8.65
C SER A 36 -7.27 3.04 8.05
N TYR A 37 -6.88 2.57 6.86
CA TYR A 37 -7.55 1.45 6.19
C TYR A 37 -7.45 0.17 7.01
N LEU A 38 -6.25 -0.20 7.47
CA LEU A 38 -6.02 -1.41 8.27
C LEU A 38 -6.72 -1.37 9.64
N ILE A 39 -6.84 -0.20 10.27
CA ILE A 39 -7.63 -0.05 11.50
C ILE A 39 -9.10 -0.37 11.25
N ASN A 40 -9.68 0.13 10.16
CA ASN A 40 -11.09 -0.14 9.84
C ASN A 40 -11.30 -1.56 9.33
N LEU A 41 -10.34 -2.12 8.59
CA LEU A 41 -10.35 -3.53 8.21
C LEU A 41 -10.33 -4.45 9.44
N LYS A 42 -9.52 -4.11 10.44
CA LYS A 42 -9.49 -4.82 11.72
C LYS A 42 -10.84 -4.76 12.44
N LYS A 43 -11.52 -3.60 12.47
CA LYS A 43 -12.88 -3.50 13.02
C LYS A 43 -13.87 -4.41 12.30
N ALA A 44 -13.82 -4.47 10.96
CA ALA A 44 -14.68 -5.37 10.20
C ALA A 44 -14.42 -6.85 10.53
N ILE A 45 -13.14 -7.22 10.69
CA ILE A 45 -12.76 -8.58 11.13
C ILE A 45 -13.32 -8.87 12.54
N ASP A 46 -13.21 -7.91 13.46
CA ASP A 46 -13.76 -8.02 14.81
C ASP A 46 -15.30 -8.16 14.79
N ASP A 47 -15.96 -7.53 13.82
CA ASP A 47 -17.39 -7.65 13.51
C ASP A 47 -17.75 -8.92 12.69
N ARG A 48 -16.86 -9.91 12.68
CA ARG A 48 -17.03 -11.25 12.07
C ARG A 48 -17.00 -11.29 10.54
N VAL A 49 -16.47 -10.26 9.88
CA VAL A 49 -16.17 -10.34 8.44
C VAL A 49 -14.96 -11.25 8.24
N ASN A 50 -15.09 -12.24 7.36
CA ASN A 50 -14.05 -13.22 7.07
C ASN A 50 -13.03 -12.68 6.04
N VAL A 51 -12.02 -11.96 6.52
CA VAL A 51 -10.91 -11.47 5.69
C VAL A 51 -9.72 -12.40 5.84
N VAL A 52 -9.29 -13.00 4.74
CA VAL A 52 -8.22 -14.01 4.74
C VAL A 52 -6.89 -13.45 4.24
N GLY A 53 -6.89 -12.24 3.67
CA GLY A 53 -5.68 -11.61 3.17
C GLY A 53 -5.86 -10.16 2.74
N TYR A 54 -4.73 -9.46 2.69
CA TYR A 54 -4.65 -8.06 2.32
C TYR A 54 -3.42 -7.83 1.45
N PHE A 55 -3.60 -7.15 0.32
CA PHE A 55 -2.57 -6.80 -0.62
C PHE A 55 -2.61 -5.30 -0.91
N ALA A 56 -1.55 -4.58 -0.53
CA ALA A 56 -1.39 -3.19 -0.92
C ALA A 56 -1.09 -3.11 -2.43
N TRP A 57 -1.96 -2.42 -3.18
CA TRP A 57 -1.65 -1.96 -4.52
C TRP A 57 -0.77 -0.70 -4.39
N SER A 58 0.51 -0.76 -4.74
CA SER A 58 1.25 -1.88 -5.33
C SER A 58 2.63 -2.02 -4.68
N LEU A 59 3.34 -3.12 -4.97
CA LEU A 59 4.73 -3.25 -4.50
C LEU A 59 5.65 -2.20 -5.15
N PHE A 60 5.55 -2.03 -6.47
CA PHE A 60 6.38 -1.10 -7.25
C PHE A 60 5.51 -0.04 -7.93
N ASP A 61 6.07 1.16 -8.07
CA ASP A 61 5.55 2.13 -9.03
C ASP A 61 5.52 1.49 -10.42
N ASN A 62 4.36 1.54 -11.08
CA ASN A 62 4.09 0.81 -12.31
C ASN A 62 3.34 1.69 -13.33
N PHE A 63 2.87 1.10 -14.43
CA PHE A 63 2.09 1.80 -15.45
C PHE A 63 0.60 1.80 -15.05
N GLU A 64 0.08 2.94 -14.61
CA GLU A 64 -1.29 3.09 -14.11
C GLU A 64 -2.28 3.40 -15.24
N TRP A 65 -2.39 2.49 -16.20
CA TRP A 65 -3.38 2.50 -17.28
C TRP A 65 -3.43 3.85 -18.03
N ARG A 66 -4.56 4.55 -17.97
CA ARG A 66 -4.77 5.84 -18.64
C ARG A 66 -3.86 6.94 -18.09
N SER A 67 -3.43 6.84 -16.84
CA SER A 67 -2.51 7.79 -16.21
C SER A 67 -1.05 7.51 -16.59
N GLY A 68 -0.77 6.35 -17.19
CA GLY A 68 0.58 5.89 -17.47
C GLY A 68 1.49 5.99 -16.25
N TYR A 69 2.68 6.57 -16.42
CA TYR A 69 3.69 6.72 -15.36
C TYR A 69 3.55 8.00 -14.52
N THR A 70 2.45 8.73 -14.67
CA THR A 70 2.23 10.01 -13.95
C THR A 70 1.56 9.84 -12.60
N SER A 71 1.06 8.64 -12.29
CA SER A 71 0.49 8.27 -11.00
C SER A 71 1.32 7.12 -10.40
N ARG A 72 1.66 7.22 -9.12
CA ARG A 72 2.62 6.33 -8.45
C ARG A 72 2.02 5.71 -7.19
N PHE A 73 1.57 4.46 -7.27
CA PHE A 73 0.98 3.72 -6.15
C PHE A 73 1.99 2.93 -5.30
N GLY A 74 3.19 2.68 -5.82
CA GLY A 74 4.10 1.70 -5.26
C GLY A 74 4.57 2.01 -3.84
N LEU A 75 4.75 0.99 -3.01
CA LEU A 75 5.55 1.07 -1.79
C LEU A 75 7.04 1.28 -2.09
N VAL A 76 7.47 0.92 -3.30
CA VAL A 76 8.83 1.09 -3.81
C VAL A 76 8.81 2.03 -5.00
N TYR A 77 9.55 3.13 -4.89
CA TYR A 77 9.77 4.05 -6.01
C TYR A 77 10.62 3.38 -7.08
N VAL A 78 10.22 3.53 -8.33
CA VAL A 78 10.99 3.09 -9.51
C VAL A 78 11.40 4.32 -10.31
N ASP A 79 12.71 4.53 -10.45
CA ASP A 79 13.26 5.46 -11.43
C ASP A 79 13.04 4.85 -12.82
N TYR A 80 12.16 5.44 -13.64
CA TYR A 80 11.84 4.88 -14.95
C TYR A 80 12.95 5.04 -15.99
N GLN A 81 13.95 5.89 -15.75
CA GLN A 81 15.11 6.02 -16.64
C GLN A 81 16.15 4.94 -16.36
N THR A 82 16.42 4.66 -15.08
CA THR A 82 17.50 3.76 -14.66
C THR A 82 17.02 2.39 -14.16
N LEU A 83 15.72 2.24 -13.94
CA LEU A 83 15.06 1.12 -13.27
C LEU A 83 15.58 0.86 -11.84
N LYS A 84 16.30 1.81 -11.23
CA LYS A 84 16.68 1.70 -9.81
C LYS A 84 15.44 1.77 -8.93
N ARG A 85 15.44 0.94 -7.89
CA ARG A 85 14.34 0.80 -6.93
C ARG A 85 14.73 1.37 -5.57
N TYR A 86 13.83 2.15 -5.00
CA TYR A 86 14.05 2.83 -3.72
C TYR A 86 12.83 2.59 -2.83
N PRO A 87 12.94 1.79 -1.76
CA PRO A 87 11.85 1.61 -0.81
C PRO A 87 11.45 2.96 -0.21
N LYS A 88 10.16 3.28 -0.28
CA LYS A 88 9.62 4.50 0.33
C LYS A 88 9.48 4.32 1.85
N MET A 89 9.17 5.38 2.58
CA MET A 89 8.89 5.29 4.01
C MET A 89 7.71 4.34 4.29
N SER A 90 6.69 4.34 3.43
CA SER A 90 5.56 3.40 3.52
C SER A 90 5.97 1.92 3.44
N ALA A 91 6.95 1.56 2.62
CA ALA A 91 7.52 0.20 2.58
C ALA A 91 8.18 -0.17 3.92
N SER A 92 8.96 0.75 4.49
CA SER A 92 9.60 0.54 5.80
C SER A 92 8.56 0.42 6.91
N TRP A 93 7.50 1.23 6.85
CA TRP A 93 6.39 1.17 7.80
C TRP A 93 5.65 -0.16 7.73
N PHE A 94 5.30 -0.64 6.52
CA PHE A 94 4.67 -1.96 6.35
C PHE A 94 5.56 -3.08 6.89
N ARG A 95 6.87 -3.05 6.60
CA ARG A 95 7.81 -4.02 7.15
C ARG A 95 7.78 -4.04 8.67
N ASN A 96 7.82 -2.87 9.30
CA ASN A 96 7.81 -2.77 10.76
C ASN A 96 6.47 -3.23 11.35
N LEU A 97 5.34 -2.93 10.70
CA LEU A 97 4.02 -3.41 11.10
C LEU A 97 3.93 -4.95 11.06
N LEU A 98 4.48 -5.58 10.02
CA LEU A 98 4.49 -7.05 9.90
C LEU A 98 5.46 -7.72 10.89
N GLN A 99 6.50 -7.01 11.32
CA GLN A 99 7.48 -7.50 12.28
C GLN A 99 7.08 -7.24 13.74
N SER A 100 6.19 -6.27 13.99
CA SER A 100 5.67 -6.04 15.33
C SER A 100 4.85 -7.26 15.74
N LYS A 101 5.38 -8.03 16.69
CA LYS A 101 4.66 -9.18 17.26
C LYS A 101 3.39 -8.65 17.93
N SER A 102 2.25 -9.23 17.58
CA SER A 102 1.08 -9.20 18.43
C SER A 102 1.47 -9.95 19.71
N ASN A 103 1.62 -9.24 20.83
CA ASN A 103 1.66 -9.87 22.15
C ASN A 103 0.29 -10.45 22.49
#